data_AF-A0A4Y9VSQ7-F1
#
_entry.id   AF-A0A4Y9VSQ7-F1
#
_cell.length_a   1.000
_cell.length_b   1.000
_cell.length_c   1.000
_cell.angle_alpha   90.00
_cell.angle_beta   90.00
_cell.angle_gamma   90.00
#
_symmetry.space_group_name_H-M   'P 1'
#
loop_
_entity.id
_entity.type
_entity.pdbx_description
1 polymer ?
#
loop_
_entity_poly.entity_id
_entity_poly.type
_entity_poly.pdbx_seq_one_letter_code
_entity_poly.pdbx_strand_id
1 'polypeptide(L)'
;MKRDWDLIRKLLTDVEEDNVLFSELPAEPKWENQTEAQYIKELDAFRAIESRIFGHFEMLVDNGYIDGLDIIRPNGSGFYYSLHHPRLTMAGHDLLDTMRSATIWETIKTTAKTKGIELTFDAIKSIGSLVLKNTLG
;
A
#
# COMPACT_ATOMS: atom_id res chain seq x y z
N MET A 1 -9.15 0.59 7.64
CA MET A 1 -7.95 -0.27 7.78
C MET A 1 -6.79 0.59 8.28
N LYS A 2 -5.81 0.00 8.98
CA LYS A 2 -4.61 0.72 9.44
C LYS A 2 -3.59 0.78 8.30
N ARG A 3 -2.96 1.94 8.09
CA ARG A 3 -1.91 2.14 7.09
C ARG A 3 -0.69 1.25 7.41
N ASP A 4 -0.29 0.45 6.43
CA ASP A 4 0.87 -0.43 6.45
C ASP A 4 1.92 0.15 5.50
N TRP A 5 2.90 0.86 6.06
CA TRP A 5 3.90 1.58 5.27
C TRP A 5 4.89 0.67 4.56
N ASP A 6 5.16 -0.53 5.10
CA ASP A 6 6.03 -1.50 4.44
C ASP A 6 5.31 -2.08 3.21
N LEU A 7 3.99 -2.35 3.32
CA LEU A 7 3.17 -2.71 2.17
C LEU A 7 3.12 -1.56 1.15
N ILE A 8 2.84 -0.32 1.57
CA ILE A 8 2.78 0.84 0.65
C ILE A 8 4.08 0.96 -0.15
N ARG A 9 5.23 0.88 0.54
CA ARG A 9 6.55 0.91 -0.11
C ARG A 9 6.67 -0.20 -1.15
N LYS A 10 6.29 -1.43 -0.81
CA LYS A 10 6.31 -2.56 -1.73
C LYS A 10 5.42 -2.31 -2.96
N LEU A 11 4.17 -1.89 -2.76
CA LEU A 11 3.22 -1.66 -3.86
C LEU A 11 3.71 -0.58 -4.83
N LEU A 12 4.31 0.50 -4.30
CA LEU A 12 4.93 1.54 -5.12
C LEU A 12 6.12 1.01 -5.93
N THR A 13 6.98 0.18 -5.31
CA THR A 13 8.08 -0.50 -6.02
C THR A 13 7.57 -1.43 -7.10
N ASP A 14 6.52 -2.22 -6.82
CA ASP A 14 5.93 -3.14 -7.80
C ASP A 14 5.41 -2.38 -9.04
N VAL A 15 4.80 -1.21 -8.84
CA VAL A 15 4.36 -0.35 -9.95
C VAL A 15 5.53 0.32 -10.68
N GLU A 16 6.57 0.77 -9.97
CA GLU A 16 7.75 1.39 -10.59
C GLU A 16 8.54 0.42 -11.48
N GLU A 17 8.63 -0.85 -11.07
CA GLU A 17 9.41 -1.88 -11.75
C GLU A 17 8.60 -2.66 -12.81
N ASP A 18 7.37 -2.24 -13.11
CA ASP A 18 6.43 -2.95 -14.00
C ASP A 18 6.22 -4.42 -13.60
N ASN A 19 6.26 -4.72 -12.29
CA ASN A 19 6.04 -6.06 -11.76
C ASN A 19 4.56 -6.46 -11.90
N VAL A 20 4.30 -7.78 -11.89
CA VAL A 20 2.93 -8.30 -11.92
C VAL A 20 2.20 -7.92 -10.63
N LEU A 21 1.28 -6.96 -10.75
CA LEU A 21 0.43 -6.51 -9.64
C LEU A 21 -0.48 -7.64 -9.15
N PHE A 22 -0.79 -7.63 -7.86
CA PHE A 22 -1.69 -8.58 -7.20
C PHE A 22 -1.25 -10.05 -7.19
N SER A 23 -0.01 -10.35 -7.57
CA SER A 23 0.55 -11.71 -7.54
C SER A 23 0.57 -12.36 -6.15
N GLU A 24 0.50 -11.55 -5.08
CA GLU A 24 0.42 -12.01 -3.69
C GLU A 24 -0.99 -12.36 -3.22
N LEU A 25 -2.03 -12.07 -4.02
CA LEU A 25 -3.38 -12.46 -3.66
C LEU A 25 -3.49 -14.00 -3.72
N PRO A 26 -3.93 -14.65 -2.62
CA PRO A 26 -4.23 -16.07 -2.67
C PRO A 26 -5.40 -16.33 -3.62
N ALA A 27 -5.52 -17.56 -4.10
CA ALA A 27 -6.70 -17.95 -4.87
C ALA A 27 -7.96 -17.81 -3.99
N GLU A 28 -9.03 -17.28 -4.57
CA GLU A 28 -10.32 -17.19 -3.88
C GLU A 28 -10.79 -18.60 -3.51
N PRO A 29 -11.16 -18.83 -2.24
CA PRO A 29 -11.60 -20.15 -1.80
C PRO A 29 -12.91 -20.53 -2.50
N LYS A 30 -12.94 -21.75 -3.03
CA LYS A 30 -14.11 -22.32 -3.68
C LYS A 30 -14.79 -23.29 -2.73
N TRP A 31 -16.12 -23.34 -2.82
CA TRP A 31 -16.88 -24.37 -2.12
C TRP A 31 -16.63 -25.72 -2.78
N GLU A 32 -15.99 -26.62 -2.06
CA GLU A 32 -15.69 -27.98 -2.51
C GLU A 32 -16.29 -29.00 -1.53
N ASN A 33 -15.44 -29.72 -0.79
CA ASN A 33 -15.84 -30.78 0.14
C ASN A 33 -15.71 -30.37 1.62
N GLN A 34 -15.40 -29.10 1.89
CA GLN A 34 -15.24 -28.58 3.25
C GLN A 34 -16.59 -28.29 3.91
N THR A 35 -16.59 -28.24 5.25
CA THR A 35 -17.76 -27.79 6.02
C THR A 35 -17.98 -26.29 5.82
N GLU A 36 -19.21 -25.83 6.06
CA GLU A 36 -19.55 -24.40 6.01
C GLU A 36 -18.64 -23.54 6.89
N ALA A 37 -18.36 -23.99 8.12
CA ALA A 37 -17.49 -23.28 9.05
C ALA A 37 -16.04 -23.16 8.54
N GLN A 38 -15.53 -24.19 7.85
CA GLN A 38 -14.20 -24.16 7.23
C GLN A 38 -14.17 -23.20 6.05
N TYR A 39 -15.18 -23.27 5.17
CA TYR A 39 -15.30 -22.37 4.02
C TYR A 39 -15.38 -20.91 4.45
N ILE A 40 -16.21 -20.58 5.44
CA ILE A 40 -16.33 -19.21 5.97
C ILE A 40 -14.99 -18.72 6.51
N LYS A 41 -14.26 -19.57 7.25
CA LYS A 41 -12.94 -19.21 7.79
C LYS A 41 -11.92 -18.94 6.69
N GLU A 42 -11.91 -19.76 5.63
CA GLU A 42 -11.05 -19.57 4.46
C GLU A 42 -11.41 -18.27 3.72
N LEU A 43 -12.70 -18.01 3.52
CA LEU A 43 -13.22 -16.82 2.87
C LEU A 43 -12.90 -15.54 3.64
N ASP A 44 -13.03 -15.56 4.97
CA ASP A 44 -12.68 -14.42 5.82
C ASP A 44 -11.18 -14.14 5.80
N ALA A 45 -10.34 -15.18 5.78
CA ALA A 45 -8.90 -15.04 5.66
C ALA A 45 -8.49 -14.45 4.30
N PHE A 46 -9.11 -14.93 3.21
CA PHE A 46 -8.94 -14.38 1.86
C PHE A 46 -9.33 -12.89 1.84
N ARG A 47 -10.54 -12.55 2.32
CA ARG A 47 -11.05 -11.18 2.35
C ARG A 47 -10.18 -10.23 3.18
N ALA A 48 -9.57 -10.71 4.25
CA ALA A 48 -8.65 -9.90 5.06
C ALA A 48 -7.38 -9.53 4.27
N ILE A 49 -6.82 -10.47 3.50
CA ILE A 49 -5.66 -10.24 2.65
C ILE A 49 -6.04 -9.33 1.46
N GLU A 50 -7.15 -9.65 0.80
CA GLU A 50 -7.71 -8.88 -0.31
C GLU A 50 -7.94 -7.42 0.09
N SER A 51 -8.65 -7.19 1.19
CA SER A 51 -8.93 -5.83 1.69
C SER A 51 -7.67 -5.09 2.11
N ARG A 52 -6.67 -5.79 2.65
CA ARG A 52 -5.37 -5.18 2.97
C ARG A 52 -4.68 -4.70 1.71
N ILE A 53 -4.58 -5.52 0.66
CA ILE A 53 -3.85 -5.14 -0.57
C ILE A 53 -4.63 -4.07 -1.35
N PHE A 54 -5.88 -4.35 -1.72
CA PHE A 54 -6.66 -3.43 -2.54
C PHE A 54 -6.97 -2.11 -1.85
N GLY A 55 -7.21 -2.12 -0.53
CA GLY A 55 -7.44 -0.87 0.19
C GLY A 55 -6.22 0.06 0.21
N HIS A 56 -4.98 -0.47 0.18
CA HIS A 56 -3.79 0.36 0.08
C HIS A 56 -3.60 0.89 -1.35
N PHE A 57 -3.88 0.08 -2.37
CA PHE A 57 -3.90 0.56 -3.76
C PHE A 57 -4.95 1.66 -3.97
N GLU A 58 -6.18 1.46 -3.48
CA GLU A 58 -7.28 2.45 -3.53
C GLU A 58 -6.81 3.77 -2.93
N MET A 59 -6.19 3.77 -1.75
CA MET A 59 -5.63 4.98 -1.14
C MET A 59 -4.53 5.63 -1.99
N LEU A 60 -3.66 4.85 -2.63
CA LEU A 60 -2.58 5.39 -3.47
C LEU A 60 -3.13 6.00 -4.76
N VAL A 61 -4.15 5.39 -5.36
CA VAL A 61 -4.85 5.90 -6.54
C VAL A 61 -5.64 7.17 -6.19
N ASP A 62 -6.43 7.15 -5.12
CA ASP A 62 -7.25 8.29 -4.67
C ASP A 62 -6.43 9.54 -4.35
N ASN A 63 -5.19 9.35 -3.87
CA ASN A 63 -4.27 10.45 -3.58
C ASN A 63 -3.34 10.81 -4.76
N GLY A 64 -3.54 10.17 -5.92
CA GLY A 64 -2.78 10.45 -7.14
C GLY A 64 -1.30 10.07 -7.06
N TYR A 65 -0.94 9.07 -6.25
CA TYR A 65 0.42 8.50 -6.23
C TYR A 65 0.62 7.47 -7.35
N ILE A 66 -0.45 6.78 -7.73
CA ILE A 66 -0.50 5.83 -8.85
C ILE A 66 -1.55 6.33 -9.85
N ASP A 67 -1.25 6.21 -11.13
CA ASP A 67 -2.15 6.47 -12.25
C ASP A 67 -2.28 5.19 -13.10
N GLY A 68 -3.33 5.06 -13.93
CA GLY A 68 -3.54 3.88 -14.79
C GLY A 68 -3.97 2.61 -14.06
N LEU A 69 -4.50 2.74 -12.83
CA LEU A 69 -5.08 1.66 -12.03
C LEU A 69 -6.36 2.17 -11.36
N ASP A 70 -7.46 1.43 -11.50
CA ASP A 70 -8.70 1.69 -10.77
C ASP A 70 -8.98 0.56 -9.79
N ILE A 71 -9.31 0.89 -8.54
CA ILE A 71 -9.83 -0.04 -7.54
C ILE A 71 -11.29 0.30 -7.28
N ILE A 72 -12.17 -0.67 -7.48
CA ILE A 72 -13.62 -0.50 -7.35
C ILE A 72 -14.10 -1.35 -6.19
N ARG A 73 -14.74 -0.68 -5.23
CA ARG A 73 -15.43 -1.32 -4.11
C ARG A 73 -16.94 -1.33 -4.37
N PRO A 74 -17.51 -2.44 -4.86
CA PRO A 74 -18.94 -2.53 -5.12
C PRO A 74 -19.75 -2.50 -3.81
N ASN A 75 -21.05 -2.23 -3.93
CA ASN A 75 -22.01 -2.46 -2.84
C ASN A 75 -22.20 -3.98 -2.67
N GLY A 76 -21.25 -4.63 -2.01
CA GLY A 76 -21.18 -6.08 -1.85
C GLY A 76 -19.85 -6.51 -1.21
N SER A 77 -19.54 -7.81 -1.26
CA SER A 77 -18.25 -8.33 -0.79
C SER A 77 -17.24 -8.40 -1.94
N GLY A 78 -16.00 -7.98 -1.69
CA GLY A 78 -14.87 -8.12 -2.60
C GLY A 78 -14.43 -6.81 -3.23
N PHE A 79 -13.43 -6.91 -4.12
CA PHE A 79 -12.89 -5.79 -4.88
C PHE A 79 -12.85 -6.14 -6.37
N TYR A 80 -13.04 -5.14 -7.22
CA TYR A 80 -12.73 -5.23 -8.64
C TYR A 80 -11.59 -4.25 -8.96
N TYR A 81 -10.83 -4.55 -10.00
CA TYR A 81 -9.79 -3.65 -10.47
C TYR A 81 -9.76 -3.57 -12.00
N SER A 82 -9.28 -2.44 -12.50
CA SER A 82 -9.00 -2.24 -13.93
C SER A 82 -7.58 -1.72 -14.11
N LEU A 83 -6.86 -2.25 -15.10
CA LEU A 83 -5.49 -1.86 -15.43
C LEU A 83 -5.47 -1.12 -16.75
N HIS A 84 -4.99 0.12 -16.71
CA HIS A 84 -4.88 1.05 -17.83
C HIS A 84 -3.46 1.61 -17.92
N HIS A 85 -2.48 0.69 -17.94
CA HIS A 85 -1.05 0.99 -17.87
C HIS A 85 -0.64 1.67 -16.55
N PRO A 86 -0.65 0.91 -15.43
CA PRO A 86 -0.31 1.44 -14.11
C PRO A 86 1.09 2.06 -14.11
N ARG A 87 1.20 3.23 -13.49
CA ARG A 87 2.47 3.94 -13.35
C ARG A 87 2.49 4.79 -12.10
N LEU A 88 3.67 5.09 -11.59
CA LEU A 88 3.81 6.12 -10.56
C LEU A 88 3.61 7.52 -11.17
N THR A 89 2.96 8.39 -10.41
CA THR A 89 3.01 9.82 -10.68
C THR A 89 4.32 10.40 -10.12
N MET A 90 4.65 11.66 -10.43
CA MET A 90 5.80 12.32 -9.82
C MET A 90 5.73 12.29 -8.28
N ALA A 91 4.54 12.54 -7.73
CA ALA A 91 4.31 12.46 -6.29
C ALA A 91 4.51 11.03 -5.75
N GLY A 92 4.19 10.01 -6.54
CA GLY A 92 4.46 8.60 -6.25
C GLY A 92 5.95 8.30 -6.15
N HIS A 93 6.74 8.79 -7.13
CA HIS A 93 8.20 8.67 -7.09
C HIS A 93 8.82 9.40 -5.89
N ASP A 94 8.41 10.65 -5.63
CA ASP A 94 8.93 11.42 -4.48
C ASP A 94 8.69 10.70 -3.14
N LEU A 95 7.49 10.13 -2.99
CA LEU A 95 7.14 9.35 -1.81
C LEU A 95 7.98 8.08 -1.72
N LEU A 96 8.09 7.31 -2.82
CA LEU A 96 8.89 6.08 -2.86
C LEU A 96 10.36 6.37 -2.54
N ASP A 97 10.95 7.41 -3.12
CA ASP A 97 12.34 7.79 -2.91
C ASP A 97 12.62 8.17 -1.45
N THR A 98 11.67 8.85 -0.80
CA THR A 98 11.73 9.14 0.64
C THR A 98 11.81 7.86 1.47
N MET A 99 11.10 6.81 1.06
CA MET A 99 11.07 5.51 1.75
C MET A 99 12.18 4.55 1.27
N ARG A 100 12.80 4.79 0.11
CA ARG A 100 13.77 3.89 -0.53
C ARG A 100 15.07 3.78 0.28
N SER A 101 15.57 4.93 0.75
CA SER A 101 16.75 4.97 1.62
C SER A 101 16.42 4.41 3.00
N ALA A 102 16.99 3.26 3.34
CA ALA A 102 16.79 2.63 4.64
C ALA A 102 17.17 3.58 5.79
N THR A 103 18.28 4.32 5.66
CA THR A 103 18.73 5.27 6.68
C THR A 103 17.75 6.41 6.88
N ILE A 104 17.25 7.03 5.80
CA ILE A 104 16.27 8.12 5.88
C ILE A 104 14.94 7.59 6.44
N TRP A 105 14.50 6.42 5.96
CA TRP A 105 13.25 5.80 6.40
C TRP A 105 13.25 5.44 7.89
N GLU A 106 14.31 4.82 8.40
CA GLU A 106 14.45 4.54 9.82
C GLU A 106 14.49 5.82 10.67
N THR A 107 15.14 6.87 10.15
CA THR A 107 15.17 8.18 10.82
C THR A 107 13.78 8.81 10.88
N ILE A 108 12.99 8.70 9.82
CA ILE A 108 11.60 9.18 9.77
C ILE A 108 10.75 8.42 10.80
N LYS A 109 10.79 7.08 10.78
CA LYS A 109 10.04 6.23 11.73
C LYS A 109 10.42 6.55 13.18
N THR A 110 11.71 6.71 13.45
CA THR A 110 12.23 7.04 14.80
C THR A 110 11.79 8.43 15.23
N THR A 111 11.89 9.43 14.36
CA THR A 111 11.48 10.81 14.67
C THR A 111 9.97 10.90 14.94
N ALA A 112 9.16 10.25 14.10
CA ALA A 112 7.71 10.19 14.28
C ALA A 112 7.35 9.53 15.62
N LYS A 113 7.96 8.38 15.93
CA LYS A 113 7.76 7.67 17.20
C LYS A 113 8.16 8.50 18.42
N THR A 114 9.35 9.12 18.40
CA THR A 114 9.84 9.95 19.52
C THR A 114 8.97 11.19 19.75
N LYS A 115 8.41 11.76 18.69
CA LYS A 115 7.52 12.94 18.79
C LYS A 115 6.04 12.59 18.97
N GLY A 116 5.68 11.31 19.02
CA GLY A 116 4.28 10.87 19.11
C GLY A 116 3.44 11.24 17.88
N ILE A 117 4.08 11.43 16.73
CA ILE A 117 3.42 11.81 15.48
C ILE A 117 3.03 10.53 14.73
N GLU A 118 1.78 10.44 14.30
CA GLU A 118 1.36 9.38 13.39
C GLU A 118 2.00 9.57 12.00
N LEU A 119 2.48 8.48 11.41
CA LEU A 119 2.99 8.48 10.04
C LEU A 119 1.82 8.62 9.05
N THR A 120 1.46 9.87 8.73
CA THR A 120 0.64 10.25 7.57
C THR A 120 1.55 10.57 6.38
N PHE A 121 0.99 10.65 5.16
CA PHE A 121 1.75 11.09 3.99
C PHE A 121 2.43 12.45 4.22
N ASP A 122 1.70 13.41 4.79
CA ASP A 122 2.24 14.75 5.08
C ASP A 122 3.33 14.72 6.15
N ALA A 123 3.18 13.88 7.18
CA ALA A 123 4.19 13.71 8.20
C ALA A 123 5.47 13.12 7.60
N ILE A 124 5.36 12.13 6.71
CA ILE A 124 6.52 11.54 6.03
C ILE A 124 7.22 12.57 5.15
N LYS A 125 6.48 13.32 4.33
CA LYS A 125 7.05 14.39 3.49
C LYS A 125 7.75 15.47 4.33
N SER A 126 7.11 15.88 5.43
CA SER A 126 7.63 16.94 6.31
C SER A 126 8.89 16.50 7.06
N ILE A 127 8.87 15.30 7.66
CA ILE A 127 10.03 14.75 8.38
C ILE A 127 11.14 14.40 7.39
N GLY A 128 10.82 13.81 6.24
CA GLY A 128 11.78 13.51 5.17
C GLY A 128 12.52 14.78 4.70
N SER A 129 11.79 15.86 4.48
CA SER A 129 12.37 17.18 4.14
C SER A 129 13.30 17.71 5.24
N LEU A 130 12.93 17.54 6.51
CA LEU A 130 13.77 17.93 7.65
C LEU A 130 15.06 17.09 7.71
N VAL A 131 14.94 15.78 7.53
CA VAL A 131 16.09 14.86 7.52
C VAL A 131 17.03 15.21 6.38
N LEU A 132 16.51 15.42 5.17
CA LEU A 132 17.29 15.84 4.01
C LEU A 132 18.05 17.14 4.28
N LYS A 133 17.39 18.17 4.81
CA LYS A 133 18.04 19.43 5.20
C LYS A 133 19.18 19.21 6.19
N ASN A 134 18.94 18.44 7.26
CA ASN A 134 19.97 18.14 8.25
C ASN A 134 21.15 17.33 7.68
N THR A 135 20.92 16.57 6.61
CA THR A 135 21.98 15.79 5.94
C THR A 135 22.80 16.65 4.97
N LEU A 136 22.21 17.72 4.43
CA LEU A 136 22.86 18.62 3.47
C LEU A 136 23.66 19.76 4.15
N GLY A 137 23.41 20.05 5.43
CA GLY A 137 24.10 21.09 6.20
C GLY A 137 23.23 22.29 6.51
#